data_AF-A0A2D5ZAS2-F1
#
_entry.id   AF-A0A2D5ZAS2-F1
#
_cell.length_a   1.000
_cell.length_b   1.000
_cell.length_c   1.000
_cell.angle_alpha   90.00
_cell.angle_beta   90.00
_cell.angle_gamma   90.00
#
_symmetry.space_group_name_H-M   'P 1'
#
loop_
_entity.id
_entity.type
_entity.pdbx_description
1 polymer ?
#
loop_
_entity_poly.entity_id
_entity_poly.type
_entity_poly.pdbx_seq_one_letter_code
_entity_poly.pdbx_strand_id
1 'polypeptide(L)'
;MALTAPVLPSRALPPDLRSLSGLSHVRVSVDALPPNLRRMGVTRKSAVARLSNRLRAGDIEIVEDQAMPLVLLRFEEALDVSAPRAIGFSATISLEQSAHVDRIQQRLRVPTFHHTRIALFDQEEAVKMIPVAIELVVDHLLAGVKATTMR
;
A
#
# COMPACT_ATOMS: atom_id res chain seq x y z
N MET A 1 -36.43 12.79 36.53
CA MET A 1 -36.64 12.90 35.08
C MET A 1 -35.42 12.34 34.39
N ALA A 2 -35.53 11.18 33.73
CA ALA A 2 -34.41 10.54 33.04
C ALA A 2 -34.43 10.93 31.57
N LEU A 3 -33.38 11.63 31.12
CA LEU A 3 -33.13 11.92 29.70
C LEU A 3 -32.48 10.67 29.08
N THR A 4 -33.28 9.79 28.50
CA THR A 4 -32.80 8.73 27.61
C THR A 4 -32.47 9.35 26.25
N ALA A 5 -31.22 9.76 26.08
CA ALA A 5 -30.71 10.15 24.76
C ALA A 5 -30.56 8.90 23.89
N PRO A 6 -31.00 8.93 22.61
CA PRO A 6 -30.80 7.82 21.70
C PRO A 6 -29.30 7.61 21.45
N VAL A 7 -28.78 6.45 21.85
CA VAL A 7 -27.44 6.01 21.47
C VAL A 7 -27.47 5.69 19.99
N LEU A 8 -27.08 6.65 19.15
CA LEU A 8 -26.87 6.38 17.74
C LEU A 8 -25.69 5.41 17.61
N PRO A 9 -25.86 4.23 16.98
CA PRO A 9 -24.75 3.32 16.77
C PRO A 9 -23.72 4.03 15.88
N SER A 10 -22.57 4.35 16.45
CA SER A 10 -21.45 4.80 15.62
C SER A 10 -21.04 3.59 14.78
N ARG A 11 -21.19 3.69 13.45
CA ARG A 11 -20.65 2.67 12.55
C ARG A 11 -19.13 2.76 12.63
N ALA A 12 -18.51 2.12 13.61
CA ALA A 12 -17.06 2.13 13.74
C ALA A 12 -16.45 1.64 12.43
N LEU A 13 -15.45 2.38 11.90
CA LEU A 13 -14.74 1.96 10.70
C LEU A 13 -14.07 0.59 10.97
N PRO A 14 -13.96 -0.26 9.95
CA PRO A 14 -13.09 -1.43 9.99
C PRO A 14 -11.69 -1.07 10.53
N PRO A 15 -11.05 -1.93 11.35
CA PRO A 15 -9.78 -1.62 12.01
C PRO A 15 -8.66 -1.16 11.06
N ASP A 16 -8.59 -1.78 9.89
CA ASP A 16 -7.67 -1.50 8.78
C ASP A 16 -7.91 -0.14 8.13
N LEU A 17 -9.16 0.36 8.10
CA LEU A 17 -9.43 1.73 7.64
C LEU A 17 -9.13 2.75 8.73
N ARG A 18 -9.31 2.41 10.02
CA ARG A 18 -8.99 3.33 11.12
C ARG A 18 -7.51 3.71 11.17
N SER A 19 -6.61 2.81 10.78
CA SER A 19 -5.17 3.09 10.74
C SER A 19 -4.79 4.14 9.68
N LEU A 20 -5.65 4.35 8.67
CA LEU A 20 -5.47 5.35 7.61
C LEU A 20 -5.98 6.75 8.00
N SER A 21 -6.66 6.88 9.14
CA SER A 21 -7.24 8.15 9.58
C SER A 21 -6.15 9.20 9.82
N GLY A 22 -6.31 10.39 9.19
CA GLY A 22 -5.37 11.51 9.35
C GLY A 22 -4.03 11.34 8.64
N LEU A 23 -3.89 10.33 7.76
CA LEU A 23 -2.67 10.10 6.99
C LEU A 23 -2.46 11.24 5.99
N SER A 24 -1.50 12.12 6.28
CA SER A 24 -1.13 13.27 5.44
C SER A 24 0.35 13.26 5.03
N HIS A 25 1.21 12.59 5.80
CA HIS A 25 2.64 12.53 5.55
C HIS A 25 3.11 11.07 5.64
N VAL A 26 3.91 10.64 4.68
CA VAL A 26 4.49 9.30 4.64
C VAL A 26 5.92 9.32 4.14
N ARG A 27 6.65 8.28 4.48
CA ARG A 27 7.83 7.85 3.74
C ARG A 27 7.42 6.85 2.68
N VAL A 28 8.21 6.73 1.63
CA VAL A 28 8.00 5.73 0.58
C VAL A 28 9.22 4.82 0.44
N SER A 29 8.97 3.53 0.25
CA SER A 29 10.00 2.59 -0.19
C SER A 29 9.41 1.60 -1.19
N VAL A 30 10.25 1.15 -2.09
CA VAL A 30 9.98 0.01 -2.96
C VAL A 30 11.00 -1.06 -2.63
N ASP A 31 10.53 -2.28 -2.35
CA ASP A 31 11.38 -3.44 -2.11
C ASP A 31 12.21 -3.81 -3.35
N ALA A 32 13.13 -4.77 -3.19
CA ALA A 32 13.90 -5.29 -4.30
C ALA A 32 12.96 -5.84 -5.39
N LEU A 33 13.15 -5.37 -6.63
CA LEU A 33 12.33 -5.82 -7.74
C LEU A 33 12.69 -7.27 -8.14
N PRO A 34 11.69 -8.11 -8.44
CA PRO A 34 11.92 -9.44 -8.97
C PRO A 34 12.83 -9.43 -10.22
N PRO A 35 13.70 -10.43 -10.41
CA PRO A 35 14.66 -10.48 -11.50
C PRO A 35 14.04 -10.34 -12.90
N ASN A 36 12.87 -10.94 -13.18
CA ASN A 36 12.27 -10.80 -14.51
C ASN A 36 11.81 -9.37 -14.76
N LEU A 37 11.16 -8.73 -13.78
CA LEU A 37 10.74 -7.33 -13.91
C LEU A 37 11.91 -6.39 -14.18
N ARG A 38 13.06 -6.62 -13.52
CA ARG A 38 14.30 -5.86 -13.80
C ARG A 38 14.82 -6.09 -15.21
N ARG A 39 14.84 -7.35 -15.68
CA ARG A 39 15.24 -7.69 -17.07
C ARG A 39 14.33 -7.06 -18.11
N MET A 40 13.07 -6.83 -17.74
CA MET A 40 12.06 -6.18 -18.58
C MET A 40 12.13 -4.64 -18.53
N GLY A 41 13.15 -4.06 -17.89
CA GLY A 41 13.37 -2.61 -17.86
C GLY A 41 12.67 -1.88 -16.71
N VAL A 42 11.98 -2.59 -15.82
CA VAL A 42 11.37 -1.98 -14.63
C VAL A 42 12.47 -1.65 -13.63
N THR A 43 12.55 -0.39 -13.25
CA THR A 43 13.56 0.08 -12.29
C THR A 43 12.91 0.50 -10.98
N ARG A 44 13.63 0.31 -9.86
CA ARG A 44 13.19 0.78 -8.54
C ARG A 44 12.90 2.28 -8.57
N LYS A 45 13.75 3.05 -9.26
CA LYS A 45 13.57 4.51 -9.44
C LYS A 45 12.23 4.83 -10.12
N SER A 46 11.89 4.13 -11.20
CA SER A 46 10.60 4.33 -11.90
C SER A 46 9.40 3.97 -11.03
N ALA A 47 9.47 2.88 -10.26
CA ALA A 47 8.41 2.47 -9.35
C ALA A 47 8.23 3.47 -8.19
N VAL A 48 9.34 3.93 -7.57
CA VAL A 48 9.32 4.97 -6.53
C VAL A 48 8.73 6.27 -7.07
N ALA A 49 9.13 6.69 -8.27
CA ALA A 49 8.62 7.92 -8.87
C ALA A 49 7.12 7.84 -9.11
N ARG A 50 6.62 6.72 -9.64
CA ARG A 50 5.19 6.51 -9.90
C ARG A 50 4.38 6.45 -8.61
N LEU A 51 4.80 5.63 -7.63
CA LEU A 51 4.20 5.58 -6.29
C LEU A 51 4.13 6.99 -5.67
N SER A 52 5.26 7.71 -5.72
CA SER A 52 5.37 9.05 -5.13
C SER A 52 4.41 10.05 -5.78
N ASN A 53 4.38 10.07 -7.11
CA ASN A 53 3.52 10.97 -7.85
C ASN A 53 2.04 10.68 -7.57
N ARG A 54 1.67 9.39 -7.47
CA ARG A 54 0.29 9.02 -7.21
C ARG A 54 -0.17 9.38 -5.79
N LEU A 55 0.68 9.16 -4.79
CA LEU A 55 0.41 9.57 -3.40
C LEU A 55 0.24 11.09 -3.28
N ARG A 56 1.13 11.88 -3.91
CA ARG A 56 1.01 13.35 -3.93
C ARG A 56 -0.26 13.83 -4.61
N ALA A 57 -0.69 13.17 -5.68
CA ALA A 57 -1.96 13.46 -6.35
C ALA A 57 -3.19 13.09 -5.50
N GLY A 58 -3.00 12.38 -4.38
CA GLY A 58 -4.00 12.11 -3.35
C GLY A 58 -3.81 12.92 -2.08
N ASP A 59 -3.11 14.06 -2.17
CA ASP A 59 -2.84 14.99 -1.06
C ASP A 59 -2.01 14.39 0.10
N ILE A 60 -1.19 13.38 -0.19
CA ILE A 60 -0.22 12.83 0.76
C ILE A 60 1.18 13.37 0.47
N GLU A 61 1.76 14.06 1.45
CA GLU A 61 3.14 14.56 1.39
C GLU A 61 4.14 13.42 1.64
N ILE A 62 5.26 13.46 0.90
CA ILE A 62 6.33 12.48 1.03
C ILE A 62 7.53 13.16 1.68
N VAL A 63 7.88 12.68 2.88
CA VAL A 63 8.95 13.22 3.71
C VAL A 63 9.99 12.14 4.00
N GLU A 64 11.16 12.52 4.52
CA GLU A 64 12.25 11.58 4.86
C GLU A 64 12.33 11.24 6.36
N ASP A 65 11.43 11.80 7.18
CA ASP A 65 11.41 11.63 8.63
C ASP A 65 11.15 10.17 9.07
N GLN A 66 12.10 9.58 9.78
CA GLN A 66 12.03 8.22 10.28
C GLN A 66 10.89 7.96 11.29
N ALA A 67 10.27 9.01 11.85
CA ALA A 67 9.09 8.88 12.71
C ALA A 67 7.80 8.64 11.90
N MET A 68 7.78 8.99 10.61
CA MET A 68 6.57 8.93 9.79
C MET A 68 6.21 7.49 9.37
N PRO A 69 4.92 7.23 9.10
CA PRO A 69 4.46 5.99 8.48
C PRO A 69 5.22 5.71 7.18
N LEU A 70 5.52 4.44 6.91
CA LEU A 70 6.18 4.00 5.68
C LEU A 70 5.16 3.35 4.76
N VAL A 71 4.96 3.90 3.57
CA VAL A 71 4.29 3.21 2.47
C VAL A 71 5.33 2.35 1.75
N LEU A 72 5.17 1.03 1.85
CA LEU A 72 6.02 0.04 1.22
C LEU A 72 5.30 -0.57 0.02
N LEU A 73 5.93 -0.53 -1.16
CA LEU A 73 5.48 -1.24 -2.35
C LEU A 73 6.39 -2.45 -2.61
N ARG A 74 5.78 -3.63 -2.68
CA ARG A 74 6.45 -4.89 -2.98
C ARG A 74 5.89 -5.49 -4.26
N PHE A 75 6.78 -6.09 -5.03
CA PHE A 75 6.41 -6.95 -6.15
C PHE A 75 6.90 -8.37 -5.88
N GLU A 76 6.05 -9.34 -6.16
CA GLU A 76 6.44 -10.75 -6.17
C GLU A 76 6.12 -11.32 -7.55
N GLU A 77 6.87 -12.31 -7.98
CA GLU A 77 6.65 -13.00 -9.25
C GLU A 77 6.50 -14.51 -9.01
N ALA A 78 5.65 -15.13 -9.82
CA ALA A 78 5.47 -16.57 -9.89
C ALA A 78 5.64 -17.00 -11.35
N LEU A 79 6.48 -18.02 -11.56
CA LEU A 79 6.74 -18.59 -12.87
C LEU A 79 6.26 -20.04 -12.89
N ASP A 80 5.66 -20.47 -13.99
CA ASP A 80 5.24 -21.86 -14.19
C ASP A 80 6.06 -22.48 -15.33
N VAL A 81 6.74 -23.58 -15.03
CA VAL A 81 7.58 -24.33 -15.98
C VAL A 81 6.73 -24.92 -17.12
N SER A 82 5.47 -25.24 -16.84
CA SER A 82 4.51 -25.77 -17.80
C SER A 82 3.92 -24.69 -18.71
N ALA A 83 4.03 -23.41 -18.32
CA ALA A 83 3.54 -22.25 -19.05
C ALA A 83 4.62 -21.15 -19.12
N PRO A 84 5.74 -21.38 -19.85
CA PRO A 84 6.91 -20.51 -19.80
C PRO A 84 6.69 -19.08 -20.32
N ARG A 85 5.59 -18.85 -21.05
CA ARG A 85 5.20 -17.52 -21.54
C ARG A 85 4.36 -16.73 -20.53
N ALA A 86 3.81 -17.39 -19.53
CA ALA A 86 2.99 -16.77 -18.49
C ALA A 86 3.86 -16.37 -17.29
N ILE A 87 3.60 -15.19 -16.77
CA ILE A 87 4.17 -14.68 -15.53
C ILE A 87 3.03 -14.22 -14.62
N GLY A 88 2.95 -14.82 -13.44
CA GLY A 88 2.15 -14.29 -12.36
C GLY A 88 2.94 -13.19 -11.67
N PHE A 89 2.33 -12.03 -11.41
CA PHE A 89 2.93 -11.07 -10.49
C PHE A 89 1.90 -10.53 -9.51
N SER A 90 2.38 -10.24 -8.30
CA SER A 90 1.63 -9.50 -7.30
C SER A 90 2.24 -8.09 -7.16
N ALA A 91 1.38 -7.08 -7.05
CA ALA A 91 1.74 -5.77 -6.54
C ALA A 91 1.07 -5.61 -5.18
N THR A 92 1.87 -5.32 -4.17
CA THR A 92 1.42 -5.22 -2.78
C THR A 92 1.81 -3.86 -2.23
N ILE A 93 0.83 -3.12 -1.73
CA ILE A 93 1.06 -1.91 -0.95
C ILE A 93 0.80 -2.21 0.52
N SER A 94 1.71 -1.76 1.37
CA SER A 94 1.60 -1.86 2.82
C SER A 94 1.85 -0.50 3.45
N LEU A 95 1.11 -0.17 4.51
CA LEU A 95 1.42 0.95 5.38
C LEU A 95 2.00 0.39 6.68
N GLU A 96 3.25 0.72 6.97
CA GLU A 96 3.91 0.37 8.22
C GLU A 96 3.95 1.57 9.17
N GLN A 97 3.40 1.41 10.35
CA GLN A 97 3.36 2.45 11.39
C GLN A 97 4.12 1.99 12.64
N SER A 98 4.62 2.96 13.41
CA SER A 98 5.22 2.69 14.71
C SER A 98 4.12 2.35 15.73
N ALA A 99 4.23 1.20 16.38
CA ALA A 99 3.35 0.77 17.45
C ALA A 99 4.17 0.42 18.69
N HIS A 100 3.69 0.80 19.87
CA HIS A 100 4.26 0.36 21.13
C HIS A 100 3.70 -1.02 21.49
N VAL A 101 4.57 -1.96 21.84
CA VAL A 101 4.20 -3.32 22.26
C VAL A 101 4.49 -3.47 23.74
N ASP A 102 3.43 -3.34 24.56
CA ASP A 102 3.51 -3.32 26.03
C ASP A 102 4.26 -4.53 26.60
N ARG A 103 4.05 -5.73 26.05
CA ARG A 103 4.67 -6.97 26.56
C ARG A 103 6.21 -6.93 26.54
N ILE A 104 6.79 -6.24 25.57
CA ILE A 104 8.25 -6.15 25.40
C ILE A 104 8.78 -4.73 25.64
N GLN A 105 7.91 -3.77 25.94
CA GLN A 105 8.24 -2.37 26.19
C GLN A 105 9.06 -1.72 25.05
N GLN A 106 8.78 -2.11 23.80
CA GLN A 106 9.50 -1.62 22.61
C GLN A 106 8.55 -1.02 21.58
N ARG A 107 9.06 -0.11 20.75
CA ARG A 107 8.38 0.37 19.56
C ARG A 107 8.80 -0.46 18.36
N LEU A 108 7.84 -1.05 17.66
CA LEU A 108 8.05 -1.81 16.45
C LEU A 108 7.36 -1.12 15.27
N ARG A 109 7.92 -1.27 14.07
CA ARG A 109 7.17 -0.99 12.84
C ARG A 109 6.31 -2.20 12.52
N VAL A 110 5.01 -1.98 12.40
CA VAL A 110 4.04 -3.03 12.11
C VAL A 110 3.19 -2.64 10.91
N PRO A 111 2.84 -3.58 10.03
CA PRO A 111 1.89 -3.32 8.95
C PRO A 111 0.51 -3.07 9.57
N THR A 112 -0.09 -1.93 9.26
CA THR A 112 -1.42 -1.53 9.74
C THR A 112 -2.46 -1.44 8.63
N PHE A 113 -2.02 -1.46 7.38
CA PHE A 113 -2.84 -1.61 6.18
C PHE A 113 -2.05 -2.42 5.16
N HIS A 114 -2.74 -3.30 4.44
CA HIS A 114 -2.13 -4.13 3.42
C HIS A 114 -3.14 -4.43 2.31
N HIS A 115 -2.74 -4.23 1.06
CA HIS A 115 -3.56 -4.57 -0.09
C HIS A 115 -2.70 -5.14 -1.21
N THR A 116 -3.16 -6.24 -1.78
CA THR A 116 -2.47 -6.96 -2.84
C THR A 116 -3.37 -7.10 -4.05
N ARG A 117 -2.81 -6.84 -5.23
CA ARG A 117 -3.39 -7.20 -6.51
C ARG A 117 -2.50 -8.26 -7.15
N ILE A 118 -3.12 -9.36 -7.55
CA ILE A 118 -2.46 -10.47 -8.24
C ILE A 118 -3.06 -10.54 -9.64
N ALA A 119 -2.21 -10.72 -10.63
CA ALA A 119 -2.66 -10.97 -11.99
C ALA A 119 -1.66 -11.86 -12.73
N LEU A 120 -2.17 -12.53 -13.76
CA LEU A 120 -1.43 -13.41 -14.64
C LEU A 120 -1.39 -12.75 -16.02
N PHE A 121 -0.20 -12.64 -16.59
CA PHE A 121 0.00 -12.02 -17.89
C PHE A 121 1.01 -12.80 -18.72
N ASP A 122 0.99 -12.53 -20.01
CA ASP A 122 2.11 -12.82 -20.89
C ASP A 122 3.29 -11.93 -20.50
N GLN A 123 4.53 -12.41 -20.69
CA GLN A 123 5.72 -11.60 -20.36
C GLN A 123 5.69 -10.20 -21.01
N GLU A 124 5.31 -10.09 -22.28
CA GLU A 124 5.25 -8.79 -22.96
C GLU A 124 4.19 -7.84 -22.39
N GLU A 125 3.07 -8.40 -21.92
CA GLU A 125 1.96 -7.64 -21.33
C GLU A 125 2.29 -7.19 -19.90
N ALA A 126 2.99 -8.03 -19.13
CA ALA A 126 3.34 -7.74 -17.74
C ALA A 126 4.08 -6.39 -17.59
N VAL A 127 4.97 -6.04 -18.52
CA VAL A 127 5.68 -4.73 -18.50
C VAL A 127 4.73 -3.56 -18.58
N LYS A 128 3.71 -3.68 -19.44
CA LYS A 128 2.70 -2.63 -19.66
C LYS A 128 1.76 -2.51 -18.46
N MET A 129 1.56 -3.63 -17.75
CA MET A 129 0.61 -3.72 -16.64
C MET A 129 1.21 -3.36 -15.29
N ILE A 130 2.52 -3.40 -15.09
CA ILE A 130 3.15 -2.96 -13.84
C ILE A 130 2.81 -1.53 -13.46
N PRO A 131 2.93 -0.54 -14.37
CA PRO A 131 2.50 0.81 -14.06
C PRO A 131 1.04 0.84 -13.56
N VAL A 132 0.13 0.17 -14.27
CA VAL A 132 -1.30 0.09 -13.91
C VAL A 132 -1.49 -0.57 -12.55
N ALA A 133 -0.78 -1.65 -12.25
CA ALA A 133 -0.86 -2.33 -10.97
C ALA A 133 -0.44 -1.43 -9.80
N ILE A 134 0.59 -0.58 -9.97
CA ILE A 134 0.98 0.43 -8.98
C ILE A 134 -0.18 1.39 -8.72
N GLU A 135 -0.81 1.94 -9.77
CA GLU A 135 -1.94 2.86 -9.60
C GLU A 135 -3.08 2.18 -8.84
N LEU A 136 -3.44 0.95 -9.23
CA LEU A 136 -4.56 0.24 -8.61
C LEU A 136 -4.37 -0.04 -7.12
N VAL A 137 -3.13 -0.35 -6.69
CA VAL A 137 -2.87 -0.57 -5.26
C VAL A 137 -2.83 0.74 -4.48
N VAL A 138 -2.24 1.80 -5.05
CA VAL A 138 -2.20 3.13 -4.42
C VAL A 138 -3.60 3.73 -4.33
N ASP A 139 -4.41 3.59 -5.38
CA ASP A 139 -5.79 4.05 -5.42
C ASP A 139 -6.63 3.42 -4.31
N HIS A 140 -6.38 2.14 -4.01
CA HIS A 140 -7.07 1.47 -2.91
C HIS A 140 -6.71 2.07 -1.54
N LEU A 141 -5.43 2.37 -1.32
CA LEU A 141 -4.98 3.08 -0.12
C LEU A 141 -5.60 4.48 -0.04
N LEU A 142 -5.57 5.26 -1.12
CA LEU A 142 -6.14 6.61 -1.17
C LEU A 142 -7.66 6.63 -0.97
N ALA A 143 -8.36 5.63 -1.50
CA ALA A 143 -9.80 5.46 -1.25
C ALA A 143 -10.07 5.21 0.24
N GLY A 144 -9.24 4.39 0.90
CA GLY A 144 -9.29 4.16 2.34
C GLY A 144 -9.07 5.45 3.15
N VAL A 145 -8.07 6.24 2.77
CA VAL A 145 -7.81 7.56 3.40
C VAL A 145 -9.02 8.47 3.26
N LYS A 146 -9.57 8.64 2.05
CA LYS A 146 -10.77 9.49 1.81
C LYS A 146 -11.98 9.03 2.61
N ALA A 147 -12.21 7.72 2.70
CA ALA A 147 -13.31 7.16 3.47
C ALA A 147 -13.24 7.51 4.97
N THR A 148 -12.04 7.79 5.49
CA THR A 148 -11.86 8.20 6.89
C THR A 148 -12.09 9.70 7.13
N THR A 149 -11.92 10.55 6.11
CA THR A 149 -12.06 12.01 6.23
C THR A 149 -13.50 12.51 6.09
N MET A 150 -14.38 11.75 5.42
CA MET A 150 -15.78 12.17 5.15
C MET A 150 -16.73 12.05 6.37
N ARG A 151 -16.22 12.12 7.59
CA ARG A 151 -17.00 12.03 8.84
C ARG A 151 -16.67 13.19 9.75
#